data_AF-A0A6N9BKI3-F1
#
_entry.id   AF-A0A6N9BKI3-F1
#
_cell.length_a   1.000
_cell.length_b   1.000
_cell.length_c   1.000
_cell.angle_alpha   90.00
_cell.angle_beta   90.00
_cell.angle_gamma   90.00
#
_symmetry.space_group_name_H-M   'P 1'
#
loop_
_entity.id
_entity.type
_entity.pdbx_description
1 polymer ?
#
loop_
_entity_poly.entity_id
_entity_poly.type
_entity_poly.pdbx_seq_one_letter_code
_entity_poly.pdbx_strand_id
1 'polypeptide(L)'
;MKRMRQHCVTCTDGEWREIKARAAAAGMKISHFVVRCALDEGPPPGLALTEEEQRRLYSRVNLLLLACQDLTAPLPGTDVTLREAVEFLWRADGAPRPAPAPESEA
;
A
#
# COMPACT_ATOMS: atom_id res chain seq x y z
N MET A 1 7.27 19.41 4.46
CA MET A 1 7.23 19.36 2.98
C MET A 1 6.94 17.93 2.54
N LYS A 2 5.91 17.70 1.71
CA LYS A 2 5.48 16.36 1.26
C LYS A 2 6.43 15.88 0.16
N ARG A 3 7.15 14.76 0.35
CA ARG A 3 8.01 14.20 -0.72
C ARG A 3 7.13 13.72 -1.88
N MET A 4 7.23 14.37 -3.04
CA MET A 4 6.63 13.86 -4.29
C MET A 4 7.46 12.68 -4.76
N ARG A 5 6.83 11.50 -4.88
CA ARG A 5 7.47 10.35 -5.53
C ARG A 5 7.56 10.64 -7.03
N GLN A 6 8.78 10.66 -7.56
CA GLN A 6 9.01 10.80 -8.99
C GLN A 6 8.89 9.42 -9.64
N HIS A 7 7.94 9.28 -10.57
CA HIS A 7 7.81 8.10 -11.41
C HIS A 7 8.55 8.34 -12.73
N CYS A 8 9.49 7.47 -13.07
CA CYS A 8 10.24 7.54 -14.32
C CYS A 8 9.65 6.52 -15.31
N VAL A 9 9.43 6.94 -16.55
CA VAL A 9 8.96 6.07 -17.64
C VAL A 9 10.08 5.97 -18.66
N THR A 10 10.50 4.76 -18.98
CA THR A 10 11.48 4.47 -20.04
C THR A 10 10.76 4.05 -21.30
N CYS A 11 11.08 4.70 -22.42
CA CYS A 11 10.57 4.35 -23.74
C CYS A 11 11.63 4.66 -24.80
N THR A 12 11.49 4.07 -25.97
CA THR A 12 12.33 4.32 -27.14
C THR A 12 12.05 5.71 -27.75
N ASP A 13 12.98 6.20 -28.57
CA ASP A 13 12.79 7.47 -29.30
C ASP A 13 11.59 7.46 -30.27
N GLY A 14 11.21 6.28 -30.76
CA GLY A 14 10.01 6.09 -31.57
C GLY A 14 8.73 6.32 -30.76
N GLU A 15 8.60 5.60 -29.64
CA GLU A 15 7.47 5.71 -28.71
C GLU A 15 7.36 7.14 -28.15
N TRP A 16 8.48 7.77 -27.82
CA TRP A 16 8.47 9.13 -27.28
C TRP A 16 7.95 10.17 -28.29
N ARG A 17 8.28 10.01 -29.58
CA ARG A 17 7.74 10.86 -30.64
C ARG A 17 6.23 10.66 -30.80
N GLU A 18 5.76 9.42 -30.73
CA GLU A 18 4.33 9.11 -30.81
C GLU A 18 3.55 9.72 -29.64
N ILE A 19 4.04 9.54 -28.41
CA ILE A 19 3.44 10.11 -27.19
C ILE A 19 3.33 11.64 -27.32
N LYS A 20 4.39 12.31 -27.80
CA LYS A 20 4.37 13.76 -28.03
C LYS A 20 3.33 14.18 -29.06
N ALA A 21 3.26 13.47 -30.20
CA ALA A 21 2.30 13.78 -31.26
C ALA A 21 0.85 13.62 -30.76
N ARG A 22 0.56 12.53 -30.03
CA ARG A 22 -0.77 12.25 -29.48
C ARG A 22 -1.16 13.24 -28.37
N ALA A 23 -0.22 13.60 -27.50
CA ALA A 23 -0.44 14.62 -26.48
C ALA A 23 -0.75 16.00 -27.11
N ALA A 24 -0.01 16.38 -28.15
CA ALA A 24 -0.23 17.63 -28.89
C ALA A 24 -1.59 17.63 -29.60
N ALA A 25 -1.95 16.53 -30.28
CA ALA A 25 -3.25 16.38 -30.93
C ALA A 25 -4.41 16.45 -29.93
N ALA A 26 -4.22 15.99 -28.69
CA ALA A 26 -5.18 16.09 -27.62
C ALA A 26 -5.19 17.46 -26.89
N GLY A 27 -4.29 18.38 -27.24
CA GLY A 27 -4.15 19.68 -26.54
C GLY A 27 -3.68 19.54 -25.08
N MET A 28 -2.95 18.47 -24.74
CA MET A 28 -2.55 18.15 -23.37
C MET A 28 -1.04 18.25 -23.16
N LYS A 29 -0.64 18.56 -21.92
CA LYS A 29 0.74 18.36 -21.48
C LYS A 29 1.07 16.86 -21.48
N ILE A 30 2.29 16.51 -21.89
CA ILE A 30 2.74 15.11 -22.03
C ILE A 30 2.53 14.32 -20.74
N SER A 31 2.91 14.86 -19.58
CA SER A 31 2.72 14.19 -18.28
C SER A 31 1.25 13.90 -17.98
N HIS A 32 0.36 14.84 -18.28
CA HIS A 32 -1.07 14.66 -18.08
C HIS A 32 -1.64 13.62 -19.06
N PHE A 33 -1.19 13.65 -20.32
CA PHE A 33 -1.58 12.66 -21.32
C PHE A 33 -1.15 11.24 -20.91
N VAL A 34 0.09 11.05 -20.47
CA VAL A 34 0.61 9.75 -20.03
C VAL A 34 -0.14 9.23 -18.80
N VAL A 35 -0.37 10.09 -17.79
CA VAL A 35 -1.17 9.71 -16.61
C VAL A 35 -2.59 9.35 -17.01
N ARG A 36 -3.22 10.13 -17.89
CA ARG A 36 -4.56 9.84 -18.38
C ARG A 36 -4.60 8.50 -19.11
N CYS A 37 -3.66 8.21 -20.00
CA CYS A 37 -3.59 6.90 -20.66
C CYS A 37 -3.41 5.76 -19.65
N ALA A 38 -2.54 5.92 -18.66
CA ALA A 38 -2.34 4.91 -17.62
C ALA A 38 -3.56 4.68 -16.71
N LEU A 39 -4.44 5.69 -16.56
CA LEU A 39 -5.68 5.59 -15.78
C LEU A 39 -6.87 5.10 -16.63
N ASP A 40 -6.94 5.51 -17.90
CA ASP A 40 -8.00 5.15 -18.85
C ASP A 40 -7.86 3.71 -19.37
N GLU A 41 -6.67 3.09 -19.25
CA GLU A 41 -6.51 1.66 -19.54
C GLU A 41 -7.31 0.75 -18.58
N GLY A 42 -7.92 1.33 -17.54
CA GLY A 42 -8.62 0.57 -16.51
C GLY A 42 -7.68 -0.38 -15.76
N PRO A 43 -8.15 -1.06 -14.72
CA PRO A 43 -7.43 -2.23 -14.25
C PRO A 43 -7.29 -3.22 -15.43
N PRO A 44 -6.15 -3.92 -15.58
CA PRO A 44 -6.03 -4.98 -16.57
C PRO A 44 -7.26 -5.89 -16.52
N PRO A 45 -7.82 -6.31 -17.67
CA PRO A 45 -8.91 -7.29 -17.67
C PRO A 45 -8.47 -8.52 -16.85
N GLY A 46 -9.19 -8.79 -15.76
CA GLY A 46 -8.84 -9.81 -14.76
C GLY A 46 -8.38 -9.28 -13.38
N LEU A 47 -8.21 -7.96 -13.19
CA LEU A 47 -7.94 -7.35 -11.88
C LEU A 47 -9.20 -6.81 -11.18
N ALA A 48 -10.35 -6.83 -11.86
CA ALA A 48 -11.63 -6.60 -11.25
C ALA A 48 -12.07 -7.89 -10.54
N LEU A 49 -12.09 -7.86 -9.21
CA LEU A 49 -12.67 -8.95 -8.42
C LEU A 49 -14.14 -9.10 -8.79
N THR A 50 -14.59 -10.33 -8.94
CA THR A 50 -16.03 -10.61 -8.95
C THR A 50 -16.65 -10.16 -7.61
N GLU A 51 -17.96 -9.91 -7.58
CA GLU A 51 -18.65 -9.53 -6.34
C GLU A 51 -18.46 -10.56 -5.21
N GLU A 52 -18.33 -11.83 -5.58
CA GLU A 52 -18.06 -12.93 -4.64
C GLU A 52 -16.62 -12.87 -4.11
N GLU A 53 -15.63 -12.65 -4.97
CA GLU A 53 -14.23 -12.48 -4.53
C GLU A 53 -14.06 -11.22 -3.69
N GLN A 54 -14.75 -10.13 -4.04
CA GLN A 54 -14.76 -8.90 -3.27
C GLN A 54 -15.39 -9.12 -1.88
N ARG A 55 -16.53 -9.82 -1.79
CA ARG A 55 -17.13 -10.21 -0.49
C ARG A 55 -16.22 -11.08 0.35
N ARG A 56 -15.54 -12.06 -0.26
CA ARG A 56 -14.56 -12.91 0.44
C ARG A 56 -13.37 -12.10 0.95
N LEU A 57 -12.84 -11.19 0.14
CA LEU A 57 -11.75 -10.32 0.52
C LEU A 57 -12.14 -9.47 1.74
N TYR A 58 -13.28 -8.78 1.67
CA TYR A 58 -13.75 -7.96 2.80
C TYR A 58 -14.01 -8.77 4.06
N SER A 59 -14.58 -9.97 3.93
CA SER A 59 -14.79 -10.87 5.06
C SER A 59 -13.46 -11.24 5.72
N ARG A 60 -12.42 -11.55 4.93
CA ARG A 60 -11.07 -11.85 5.46
C ARG A 60 -10.41 -10.64 6.12
N VAL A 61 -10.53 -9.46 5.52
CA VAL A 61 -10.02 -8.21 6.10
C VAL A 61 -10.71 -7.92 7.43
N ASN A 62 -12.03 -8.13 7.52
CA ASN A 62 -12.77 -7.93 8.75
C ASN A 62 -12.35 -8.92 9.85
N LEU A 63 -12.13 -10.20 9.51
CA LEU A 63 -11.60 -11.18 10.46
C LEU A 63 -10.20 -10.79 10.97
N LEU A 64 -9.33 -10.30 10.08
CA LEU A 64 -8.02 -9.78 10.46
C LEU A 64 -8.13 -8.59 11.40
N LEU A 65 -9.04 -7.66 11.14
CA LEU A 65 -9.27 -6.50 12.02
C LEU A 65 -9.74 -6.93 13.42
N LEU A 66 -10.68 -7.88 13.50
CA LEU A 66 -11.16 -8.41 14.78
C LEU A 66 -10.04 -9.11 15.55
N ALA A 67 -9.25 -9.96 14.88
CA ALA A 67 -8.11 -10.63 15.51
C ALA A 67 -7.06 -9.63 16.01
N CYS A 68 -6.79 -8.57 15.24
CA CYS A 68 -5.90 -7.49 15.68
C CYS A 68 -6.46 -6.74 16.90
N GLN A 69 -7.77 -6.49 16.95
CA GLN A 69 -8.41 -5.88 18.11
C GLN A 69 -8.23 -6.75 19.35
N ASP A 70 -8.51 -8.04 19.26
CA ASP A 70 -8.35 -8.99 20.38
C ASP A 70 -6.91 -9.04 20.91
N LEU A 71 -5.91 -8.98 20.02
CA LEU A 71 -4.50 -8.94 20.41
C LEU A 71 -4.13 -7.66 21.17
N THR A 72 -4.86 -6.58 20.94
CA THR A 72 -4.60 -5.25 21.53
C THR A 72 -5.58 -4.88 22.64
N ALA A 73 -6.56 -5.72 22.94
CA ALA A 73 -7.46 -5.55 24.07
C ALA A 73 -6.77 -6.02 25.36
N PRO A 74 -7.05 -5.38 26.52
CA PRO A 74 -6.57 -5.86 27.81
C PRO A 74 -7.11 -7.27 28.12
N LEU A 75 -6.25 -8.12 28.67
CA LEU A 75 -6.67 -9.44 29.14
C LEU A 75 -7.58 -9.32 30.38
N PRO A 76 -8.55 -10.23 30.58
CA PRO A 76 -9.47 -10.15 31.70
C PRO A 76 -8.75 -10.03 33.05
N GLY A 77 -9.07 -8.98 33.80
CA GLY A 77 -8.50 -8.73 35.13
C GLY A 77 -7.07 -8.17 35.12
N THR A 78 -6.55 -7.74 33.97
CA THR A 78 -5.25 -7.08 33.86
C THR A 78 -5.32 -5.89 32.91
N ASP A 79 -4.38 -4.95 33.03
CA ASP A 79 -4.20 -3.86 32.05
C ASP A 79 -3.23 -4.25 30.92
N VAL A 80 -2.81 -5.52 30.87
CA VAL A 80 -1.83 -6.03 29.91
C VAL A 80 -2.57 -6.66 28.73
N THR A 81 -2.17 -6.28 27.52
CA THR A 81 -2.69 -6.87 26.28
C THR A 81 -1.99 -8.18 25.95
N LEU A 82 -2.65 -9.06 25.18
CA LEU A 82 -2.04 -10.32 24.75
C LEU A 82 -0.76 -10.06 23.94
N ARG A 83 -0.74 -9.00 23.12
CA ARG A 83 0.46 -8.53 22.41
C ARG A 83 1.61 -8.24 23.36
N GLU A 84 1.39 -7.46 24.42
CA GLU A 84 2.43 -7.10 25.39
C GLU A 84 2.95 -8.33 26.15
N ALA A 85 2.06 -9.25 26.53
CA ALA A 85 2.45 -10.50 27.17
C ALA A 85 3.34 -11.37 26.26
N VAL A 86 2.97 -11.51 24.98
CA VAL A 86 3.78 -12.24 24.00
C VAL A 86 5.12 -11.53 23.73
N GLU A 87 5.12 -10.20 23.58
CA GLU A 87 6.37 -9.44 23.44
C GLU A 87 7.28 -9.60 24.65
N PHE A 88 6.72 -9.64 25.86
CA PHE A 88 7.48 -9.89 27.09
C PHE A 88 8.10 -11.29 27.09
N LEU A 89 7.32 -12.34 26.81
CA LEU A 89 7.81 -13.72 26.76
C LEU A 89 8.87 -13.91 25.67
N TRP A 90 8.64 -13.33 24.49
CA TRP A 90 9.57 -13.36 23.37
C TRP A 90 10.91 -12.69 23.73
N ARG A 91 10.89 -11.57 24.48
CA ARG A 91 12.11 -10.93 25.01
C ARG A 91 12.77 -11.77 26.10
N ALA A 92 11.98 -12.40 26.97
CA ALA A 92 12.51 -13.26 28.03
C ALA A 92 13.25 -14.49 27.47
N ASP A 93 12.83 -14.98 26.30
CA ASP A 93 13.48 -16.08 25.56
C ASP A 93 14.75 -15.64 24.80
N GLY A 94 15.20 -14.38 24.99
CA GLY A 94 16.46 -13.89 24.45
C GLY A 94 16.41 -13.42 22.99
N ALA A 95 15.22 -13.23 22.44
CA ALA A 95 15.09 -12.77 21.06
C ALA A 95 15.60 -11.32 20.86
N PRO A 96 16.15 -11.01 19.68
CA PRO A 96 16.78 -9.72 19.42
C PRO A 96 15.79 -8.56 19.55
N ARG A 97 16.22 -7.48 20.19
CA ARG A 97 15.45 -6.24 20.28
C ARG A 97 15.32 -5.66 18.85
N PRO A 98 14.11 -5.30 18.38
CA PRO A 98 13.98 -4.61 17.10
C PRO A 98 14.82 -3.32 17.16
N ALA A 99 15.55 -3.04 16.08
CA ALA A 99 16.34 -1.83 15.97
C ALA A 99 15.44 -0.59 16.19
N PRO A 100 15.92 0.44 16.90
CA PRO A 100 15.15 1.67 17.03
C PRO A 100 14.81 2.21 15.65
N ALA A 101 13.56 2.62 15.45
CA ALA A 101 13.16 3.28 14.22
C ALA A 101 14.06 4.50 14.00
N PRO A 102 14.50 4.79 12.76
CA PRO A 102 15.33 5.95 12.50
C PRO A 102 14.57 7.18 12.99
N GLU A 103 15.17 7.88 13.96
CA GLU A 103 14.68 9.16 14.47
C GLU A 103 14.41 10.05 13.25
N SER A 104 13.15 10.46 13.06
CA SER A 104 12.88 11.54 12.12
C SER A 104 13.53 12.78 12.69
N GLU A 105 14.73 13.10 12.20
CA GLU A 105 15.39 14.37 12.43
C GLU A 105 14.38 15.49 12.22
N ALA A 106 14.15 16.23 13.31
CA ALA A 106 13.24 17.36 13.41
C ALA A 106 13.75 18.59 12.67
#